data_AF-A0A6U4M8F5-F1
#
_entry.id   AF-A0A6U4M8F5-F1
#
_cell.length_a   1.000
_cell.length_b   1.000
_cell.length_c   1.000
_cell.angle_alpha   90.00
_cell.angle_beta   90.00
_cell.angle_gamma   90.00
#
_symmetry.space_group_name_H-M   'P 1'
#
loop_
_entity.id
_entity.type
_entity.pdbx_description
1 polymer ?
#
loop_
_entity_poly.entity_id
_entity_poly.type
_entity_poly.pdbx_seq_one_letter_code
_entity_poly.pdbx_strand_id
1 'polypeptide(L)'
;MEGGVKISVDLGSALERCSGDVELLSQVVSQTLQKSVDEQLPKVRQAIEEGDVNQVHFHAHSMKGASATVGFLSLSAAAKALDDIAKKDSLEGASGLADTLEQEFTWAIKYFDKHTEALDGALSRCGGDTGLFYSIAKEMAGSLMPELLVTMEEGVGAGDAQKIQEATEQMLDASETIGAFHLASLLQPLLKKAQSGSVDGAVEVFAEVTEEVGKVSTFWVNVENDEEDDDE
;
A
#
# COMPACT_ATOMS: atom_id res chain seq x y z
N MET A 1 8.28 -16.11 14.50
CA MET A 1 8.77 -15.83 13.15
C MET A 1 7.59 -15.30 12.35
N GLU A 2 7.34 -14.00 12.40
CA GLU A 2 6.53 -13.32 11.39
C GLU A 2 7.54 -12.52 10.57
N GLY A 3 8.17 -13.19 9.61
CA GLY A 3 8.94 -12.51 8.59
C GLY A 3 7.94 -11.79 7.71
N GLY A 4 7.61 -10.55 8.08
CA GLY A 4 6.71 -9.70 7.33
C GLY A 4 7.29 -9.52 5.94
N VAL A 5 6.67 -10.14 4.94
CA VAL A 5 6.97 -9.73 3.57
C VAL A 5 6.30 -8.39 3.36
N LYS A 6 7.16 -7.46 2.96
CA LYS A 6 6.89 -6.05 2.72
C LYS A 6 6.22 -5.97 1.36
N ILE A 7 4.89 -5.93 1.36
CA ILE A 7 4.15 -5.64 0.14
C ILE A 7 4.46 -4.22 -0.30
N SER A 8 4.85 -4.04 -1.55
CA SER A 8 5.08 -2.73 -2.15
C SER A 8 3.81 -2.29 -2.84
N VAL A 9 3.23 -1.20 -2.35
CA VAL A 9 1.95 -0.64 -2.80
C VAL A 9 2.11 0.85 -3.11
N ASP A 10 1.47 1.30 -4.18
CA ASP A 10 1.33 2.70 -4.58
C ASP A 10 -0.12 2.98 -5.00
N LEU A 11 -0.97 3.18 -3.99
CA LEU A 11 -2.38 3.52 -4.22
C LEU A 11 -2.56 4.94 -4.74
N GLY A 12 -1.61 5.86 -4.52
CA GLY A 12 -1.69 7.23 -5.02
C GLY A 12 -1.69 7.26 -6.55
N SER A 13 -0.76 6.54 -7.18
CA SER A 13 -0.77 6.38 -8.64
C SER A 13 -2.00 5.62 -9.14
N ALA A 14 -2.51 4.64 -8.39
CA ALA A 14 -3.73 3.92 -8.76
C ALA A 14 -4.96 4.85 -8.73
N LEU A 15 -5.05 5.70 -7.72
CA LEU A 15 -6.09 6.70 -7.54
C LEU A 15 -6.14 7.70 -8.71
N GLU A 16 -5.00 8.17 -9.21
CA GLU A 16 -4.94 9.04 -10.40
C GLU A 16 -5.61 8.41 -11.62
N ARG A 17 -5.47 7.08 -11.79
CA ARG A 17 -6.11 6.35 -12.89
C ARG A 17 -7.61 6.18 -12.71
N CYS A 18 -8.08 6.37 -11.47
CA CYS A 18 -9.47 6.46 -11.08
C CYS A 18 -9.95 7.91 -10.99
N SER A 19 -9.19 8.88 -11.52
CA SER A 19 -9.52 10.31 -11.45
C SER A 19 -9.80 10.78 -10.02
N GLY A 20 -9.00 10.36 -9.03
CA GLY A 20 -9.20 10.83 -7.65
C GLY A 20 -10.41 10.23 -6.91
N ASP A 21 -11.21 9.39 -7.57
CA ASP A 21 -12.36 8.73 -6.96
C ASP A 21 -11.92 7.52 -6.12
N VAL A 22 -12.03 7.69 -4.81
CA VAL A 22 -11.66 6.69 -3.78
C VAL A 22 -12.60 5.48 -3.82
N GLU A 23 -13.89 5.66 -4.12
CA GLU A 23 -14.86 4.57 -4.21
C GLU A 23 -14.59 3.72 -5.44
N LEU A 24 -14.36 4.36 -6.59
CA LEU A 24 -13.96 3.69 -7.83
C LEU A 24 -12.64 2.94 -7.65
N LEU A 25 -11.63 3.56 -7.05
CA LEU A 25 -10.38 2.88 -6.71
C LEU A 25 -10.64 1.61 -5.90
N SER A 26 -11.44 1.73 -4.84
CA SER A 26 -11.75 0.61 -3.96
C SER A 26 -12.41 -0.54 -4.71
N GLN A 27 -13.38 -0.22 -5.58
CA GLN A 27 -14.07 -1.17 -6.42
C GLN A 27 -13.10 -1.87 -7.40
N VAL A 28 -12.26 -1.11 -8.10
CA VAL A 28 -11.34 -1.64 -9.12
C VAL A 28 -10.28 -2.54 -8.49
N VAL A 29 -9.72 -2.15 -7.33
CA VAL A 29 -8.76 -2.98 -6.59
C VAL A 29 -9.42 -4.29 -6.16
N SER A 30 -10.57 -4.21 -5.49
CA SER A 30 -11.29 -5.39 -4.98
C SER A 30 -11.62 -6.39 -6.10
N GLN A 31 -12.19 -5.91 -7.20
CA GLN A 31 -12.52 -6.74 -8.37
C GLN A 31 -11.27 -7.36 -9.00
N THR A 32 -10.17 -6.62 -9.08
CA THR A 32 -8.91 -7.10 -9.66
C THR A 32 -8.31 -8.23 -8.82
N LEU A 33 -8.26 -8.07 -7.49
CA LEU A 33 -7.74 -9.08 -6.58
C LEU A 33 -8.62 -10.34 -6.59
N GLN A 34 -9.95 -10.18 -6.49
CA GLN A 34 -10.90 -11.29 -6.52
C GLN A 34 -10.81 -12.08 -7.83
N LYS A 35 -10.87 -11.41 -8.98
CA LYS A 35 -10.77 -12.05 -10.30
C LYS A 35 -9.46 -12.83 -10.44
N SER A 36 -8.36 -12.28 -9.95
CA SER A 36 -7.05 -12.94 -10.05
C SER A 36 -7.04 -14.24 -9.26
N VAL A 37 -7.54 -14.23 -8.02
CA VAL A 37 -7.57 -15.40 -7.14
C VAL A 37 -8.59 -16.45 -7.60
N ASP A 38 -9.80 -16.03 -7.94
CA ASP A 38 -10.90 -16.96 -8.24
C ASP A 38 -10.77 -17.58 -9.63
N GLU A 39 -10.21 -16.84 -10.60
CA GLU A 39 -10.19 -17.27 -11.99
C GLU A 39 -8.79 -17.48 -12.58
N GLN A 40 -7.81 -16.61 -12.28
CA GLN A 40 -6.54 -16.59 -13.02
C GLN A 40 -5.48 -17.50 -12.41
N LEU A 41 -5.33 -17.50 -11.08
CA LEU A 41 -4.39 -18.38 -10.38
C LEU A 41 -4.67 -19.87 -10.62
N PRO A 42 -5.93 -20.36 -10.55
CA PRO A 42 -6.23 -21.75 -10.87
C PRO A 42 -5.86 -22.11 -12.32
N LYS A 43 -6.11 -21.20 -13.27
CA LYS A 43 -5.76 -21.41 -14.69
C LYS A 43 -4.25 -21.44 -14.90
N VAL A 44 -3.49 -20.61 -14.17
CA VAL A 44 -2.02 -20.67 -14.17
C VAL A 44 -1.54 -22.02 -13.67
N ARG A 45 -2.08 -22.52 -12.54
CA ARG A 45 -1.69 -23.83 -11.99
C ARG A 45 -1.98 -24.95 -12.96
N GLN A 46 -3.18 -24.98 -13.52
CA GLN A 46 -3.57 -25.96 -14.52
C GLN A 46 -2.63 -25.91 -15.74
N ALA A 47 -2.34 -24.72 -16.26
CA ALA A 47 -1.46 -24.57 -17.41
C ALA A 47 -0.02 -25.03 -17.14
N ILE A 48 0.49 -24.83 -15.91
CA ILE A 48 1.80 -25.35 -15.50
C ILE A 48 1.78 -26.89 -15.49
N GLU A 49 0.73 -27.52 -14.94
CA GLU A 49 0.59 -28.98 -14.88
C GLU A 49 0.45 -29.61 -16.27
N GLU A 50 -0.28 -28.95 -17.18
CA GLU A 50 -0.50 -29.41 -18.55
C GLU A 50 0.69 -29.11 -19.48
N GLY A 51 1.67 -28.32 -19.03
CA GLY A 51 2.81 -27.89 -19.85
C GLY A 51 2.45 -26.81 -20.87
N ASP A 52 1.31 -26.11 -20.71
CA ASP A 52 0.83 -25.08 -21.63
C ASP A 52 1.47 -23.72 -21.32
N VAL A 53 2.62 -23.49 -21.94
CA VAL A 53 3.37 -22.24 -21.81
C VAL A 53 2.56 -21.01 -22.23
N ASN A 54 1.72 -21.13 -23.27
CA ASN A 54 0.97 -19.99 -23.80
C ASN A 54 -0.07 -19.52 -22.79
N GLN A 55 -0.75 -20.46 -22.13
CA GLN A 55 -1.73 -20.16 -21.10
C GLN A 55 -1.06 -19.57 -19.84
N VAL A 56 0.11 -20.07 -19.42
CA VAL A 56 0.88 -19.45 -18.33
C VAL A 56 1.25 -18.01 -18.68
N HIS A 57 1.80 -17.79 -19.87
CA HIS A 57 2.16 -16.45 -20.36
C HIS A 57 0.95 -15.51 -20.35
N PHE A 58 -0.18 -15.94 -20.94
CA PHE A 58 -1.38 -15.12 -21.05
C PHE A 58 -1.91 -14.66 -19.68
N HIS A 59 -2.06 -15.60 -18.74
CA HIS A 59 -2.60 -15.26 -17.42
C HIS A 59 -1.60 -14.47 -16.57
N ALA A 60 -0.32 -14.83 -16.58
CA ALA A 60 0.72 -14.09 -15.87
C ALA A 60 0.86 -12.65 -16.40
N HIS A 61 0.82 -12.47 -17.73
CA HIS A 61 0.87 -11.15 -18.36
C HIS A 61 -0.32 -10.28 -17.98
N SER A 62 -1.53 -10.86 -17.98
CA SER A 62 -2.75 -10.15 -17.58
C SER A 62 -2.69 -9.74 -16.11
N MET A 63 -2.29 -10.63 -15.19
CA MET A 63 -2.16 -10.33 -13.76
C MET A 63 -1.10 -9.25 -13.53
N LYS A 64 0.06 -9.33 -14.19
CA LYS A 64 1.11 -8.31 -14.09
C LYS A 64 0.58 -6.91 -14.41
N GLY A 65 -0.15 -6.77 -15.53
CA GLY A 65 -0.73 -5.51 -15.96
C GLY A 65 -1.79 -5.02 -14.98
N ALA A 66 -2.72 -5.89 -14.61
CA ALA A 66 -3.81 -5.55 -13.68
C ALA A 66 -3.26 -5.11 -12.32
N SER A 67 -2.33 -5.86 -11.72
CA SER A 67 -1.70 -5.52 -10.44
C SER A 67 -0.93 -4.19 -10.49
N ALA A 68 -0.25 -3.88 -11.60
CA ALA A 68 0.40 -2.59 -11.77
C ALA A 68 -0.61 -1.43 -11.86
N THR A 69 -1.72 -1.63 -12.58
CA THR A 69 -2.79 -0.63 -12.69
C THR A 69 -3.39 -0.29 -11.33
N VAL A 70 -3.58 -1.29 -10.46
CA VAL A 70 -4.14 -1.12 -9.12
C VAL A 70 -3.09 -0.80 -8.04
N GLY A 71 -1.85 -0.54 -8.43
CA GLY A 71 -0.80 -0.08 -7.50
C GLY A 71 -0.12 -1.17 -6.67
N PHE A 72 -0.36 -2.46 -6.91
CA PHE A 72 0.30 -3.55 -6.19
C PHE A 72 1.58 -4.00 -6.90
N LEU A 73 2.68 -3.31 -6.59
CA LEU A 73 3.96 -3.45 -7.29
C LEU A 73 4.63 -4.81 -7.05
N SER A 74 4.61 -5.34 -5.81
CA SER A 74 5.14 -6.68 -5.51
C SER A 74 4.40 -7.78 -6.26
N LEU A 75 3.06 -7.68 -6.35
CA LEU A 75 2.24 -8.58 -7.15
C LEU A 75 2.60 -8.52 -8.63
N SER A 76 2.72 -7.31 -9.17
CA SER A 76 3.11 -7.12 -10.58
C SER A 76 4.48 -7.74 -10.86
N ALA A 77 5.44 -7.58 -9.95
CA ALA A 77 6.77 -8.16 -10.05
C ALA A 77 6.74 -9.70 -10.01
N ALA A 78 5.96 -10.30 -9.11
CA ALA A 78 5.80 -11.76 -9.03
C ALA A 78 5.15 -12.33 -10.29
N ALA A 79 4.09 -11.69 -10.79
CA ALA A 79 3.43 -12.08 -12.03
C ALA A 79 4.38 -11.92 -13.24
N LYS A 80 5.21 -10.87 -13.23
CA LYS A 80 6.24 -10.67 -14.25
C LYS A 80 7.29 -11.79 -14.27
N ALA A 81 7.69 -12.31 -13.11
CA ALA A 81 8.66 -13.40 -13.06
C ALA A 81 8.12 -14.66 -13.79
N LEU A 82 6.84 -14.96 -13.59
CA LEU A 82 6.16 -16.06 -14.26
C LEU A 82 5.95 -15.78 -15.76
N ASP A 83 5.55 -14.56 -16.12
CA ASP A 83 5.43 -14.08 -17.51
C ASP A 83 6.77 -14.24 -18.27
N ASP A 84 7.88 -13.86 -17.64
CA ASP A 84 9.21 -13.87 -18.26
C ASP A 84 9.74 -15.28 -18.56
N ILE A 85 9.44 -16.29 -17.75
CA ILE A 85 9.85 -17.67 -18.03
C ILE A 85 8.99 -18.28 -19.14
N ALA A 86 7.67 -18.04 -19.10
CA ALA A 86 6.75 -18.54 -20.10
C ALA A 86 7.02 -17.90 -21.47
N LYS A 87 7.36 -16.61 -21.50
CA LYS A 87 7.79 -15.90 -22.71
C LYS A 87 9.06 -16.47 -23.36
N LYS A 88 9.86 -17.25 -22.61
CA LYS A 88 11.06 -17.94 -23.10
C LYS A 88 10.77 -19.41 -23.46
N ASP A 89 9.51 -19.77 -23.67
CA ASP A 89 9.07 -21.13 -23.97
C ASP A 89 9.48 -22.16 -22.89
N SER A 90 9.54 -21.74 -21.62
CA SER A 90 9.95 -22.60 -20.50
C SER A 90 8.99 -22.53 -19.32
N LEU A 91 8.81 -23.67 -18.65
CA LEU A 91 8.10 -23.81 -17.36
C LEU A 91 9.02 -24.29 -16.24
N GLU A 92 10.33 -24.31 -16.47
CA GLU A 92 11.30 -24.69 -15.45
C GLU A 92 11.22 -23.69 -14.27
N GLY A 93 10.90 -24.21 -13.08
CA GLY A 93 10.70 -23.38 -11.89
C GLY A 93 9.35 -22.66 -11.81
N ALA A 94 8.45 -22.83 -12.78
CA ALA A 94 7.16 -22.13 -12.82
C ALA A 94 6.30 -22.38 -11.59
N SER A 95 6.31 -23.62 -11.06
CA SER A 95 5.54 -23.96 -9.85
C SER A 95 5.94 -23.11 -8.64
N GLY A 96 7.24 -22.91 -8.41
CA GLY A 96 7.72 -22.09 -7.29
C GLY A 96 7.44 -20.60 -7.48
N LEU A 97 7.43 -20.12 -8.72
CA LEU A 97 7.02 -18.74 -9.04
C LEU A 97 5.51 -18.56 -8.85
N ALA A 98 4.70 -19.57 -9.18
CA ALA A 98 3.26 -19.58 -8.90
C ALA A 98 2.98 -19.59 -7.39
N ASP A 99 3.73 -20.37 -6.60
CA ASP A 99 3.64 -20.33 -5.12
C ASP A 99 3.91 -18.92 -4.58
N THR A 100 4.94 -18.26 -5.12
CA THR A 100 5.31 -16.89 -4.75
C THR A 100 4.19 -15.91 -5.12
N LEU A 101 3.63 -16.02 -6.34
CA LEU A 101 2.55 -15.16 -6.79
C LEU A 101 1.28 -15.31 -5.94
N GLU A 102 0.90 -16.53 -5.59
CA GLU A 102 -0.24 -16.81 -4.69
C GLU A 102 -0.03 -16.22 -3.30
N GLN A 103 1.19 -16.28 -2.79
CA GLN A 103 1.55 -15.69 -1.50
C GLN A 103 1.43 -14.16 -1.55
N GLU A 104 1.91 -13.52 -2.62
CA GLU A 104 1.75 -12.08 -2.83
C GLU A 104 0.27 -11.67 -2.93
N PHE A 105 -0.59 -12.48 -3.56
CA PHE A 105 -2.04 -12.21 -3.58
C PHE A 105 -2.66 -12.31 -2.19
N THR A 106 -2.21 -13.28 -1.38
CA THR A 106 -2.66 -13.41 0.01
C THR A 106 -2.29 -12.16 0.83
N TRP A 107 -1.08 -11.63 0.66
CA TRP A 107 -0.67 -10.40 1.33
C TRP A 107 -1.39 -9.17 0.79
N ALA A 108 -1.62 -9.10 -0.52
CA ALA A 108 -2.35 -8.00 -1.14
C ALA A 108 -3.77 -7.88 -0.62
N ILE A 109 -4.50 -8.99 -0.55
CA ILE A 109 -5.85 -9.03 0.01
C ILE A 109 -5.83 -8.61 1.47
N LYS A 110 -4.95 -9.20 2.29
CA LYS A 110 -4.84 -8.82 3.71
C LYS A 110 -4.50 -7.35 3.91
N TYR A 111 -3.58 -6.81 3.10
CA TYR A 111 -3.22 -5.40 3.12
C TYR A 111 -4.43 -4.53 2.78
N PHE A 112 -5.12 -4.87 1.68
CA PHE A 112 -6.23 -4.07 1.19
C PHE A 112 -7.43 -4.10 2.14
N ASP A 113 -7.76 -5.25 2.73
CA ASP A 113 -8.80 -5.37 3.77
C ASP A 113 -8.47 -4.48 4.98
N LYS A 114 -7.21 -4.44 5.42
CA LYS A 114 -6.79 -3.58 6.53
C LYS A 114 -6.84 -2.10 6.17
N HIS A 115 -6.52 -1.77 4.93
CA HIS A 115 -6.57 -0.41 4.42
C HIS A 115 -8.02 0.10 4.35
N THR A 116 -8.95 -0.68 3.81
CA THR A 116 -10.37 -0.31 3.74
C THR A 116 -11.00 -0.23 5.12
N GLU A 117 -10.73 -1.19 6.01
CA GLU A 117 -11.17 -1.12 7.42
C GLU A 117 -10.71 0.17 8.12
N ALA A 118 -9.46 0.60 7.87
CA ALA A 118 -8.90 1.81 8.46
C ALA A 118 -9.55 3.09 7.91
N LEU A 119 -9.79 3.15 6.59
CA LEU A 119 -10.51 4.25 5.94
C LEU A 119 -11.96 4.35 6.43
N ASP A 120 -12.69 3.23 6.46
CA ASP A 120 -14.07 3.19 6.96
C ASP A 120 -14.15 3.65 8.42
N GLY A 121 -13.20 3.19 9.25
CA GLY A 121 -13.10 3.62 10.64
C GLY A 121 -12.79 5.11 10.78
N ALA A 122 -11.97 5.66 9.90
CA ALA A 122 -11.65 7.09 9.85
C ALA A 122 -12.85 7.94 9.44
N LEU A 123 -13.52 7.58 8.35
CA LEU A 123 -14.74 8.23 7.89
C LEU A 123 -15.85 8.17 8.95
N SER A 124 -15.99 7.04 9.65
CA SER A 124 -16.97 6.90 10.74
C SER A 124 -16.70 7.87 11.90
N ARG A 125 -15.44 8.19 12.21
CA ARG A 125 -15.09 9.20 13.22
C ARG A 125 -15.50 10.62 12.80
N CYS A 126 -15.58 10.89 11.50
CA CYS A 126 -16.13 12.12 10.92
C CYS A 126 -17.66 12.09 10.78
N GLY A 127 -18.36 11.12 11.40
CA GLY A 127 -19.82 11.02 11.32
C GLY A 127 -20.35 10.57 9.95
N GLY A 128 -19.48 10.05 9.08
CA GLY A 128 -19.83 9.71 7.69
C GLY A 128 -19.82 10.89 6.73
N ASP A 129 -19.35 12.06 7.16
CA ASP A 129 -19.18 13.23 6.30
C ASP A 129 -17.88 13.10 5.50
N THR A 130 -18.00 12.70 4.23
CA THR A 130 -16.86 12.47 3.34
C THR A 130 -16.12 13.76 2.99
N GLY A 131 -16.82 14.88 2.82
CA GLY A 131 -16.20 16.18 2.52
C GLY A 131 -15.36 16.68 3.68
N LEU A 132 -15.91 16.63 4.91
CA LEU A 132 -15.17 16.93 6.13
C LEU A 132 -13.96 15.99 6.28
N PHE A 133 -14.16 14.69 6.07
CA PHE A 133 -13.07 13.71 6.17
C PHE A 133 -11.93 14.02 5.19
N TYR A 134 -12.23 14.27 3.91
CA TYR A 134 -11.22 14.57 2.89
C TYR A 134 -10.48 15.87 3.17
N SER A 135 -11.17 16.91 3.64
CA SER A 135 -10.52 18.18 4.02
C SER A 135 -9.52 17.99 5.16
N ILE A 136 -9.88 17.24 6.21
CA ILE A 136 -8.99 16.89 7.31
C ILE A 136 -7.82 16.06 6.81
N ALA A 137 -8.09 15.06 5.97
CA ALA A 137 -7.08 14.15 5.47
C ALA A 137 -6.04 14.84 4.59
N LYS A 138 -6.49 15.76 3.72
CA LYS A 138 -5.62 16.62 2.90
C LYS A 138 -4.74 17.53 3.75
N GLU A 139 -5.30 18.19 4.77
CA GLU A 139 -4.52 19.05 5.66
C GLU A 139 -3.46 18.25 6.43
N MET A 140 -3.85 17.11 7.01
CA MET A 140 -2.92 16.26 7.75
C MET A 140 -1.80 15.72 6.87
N ALA A 141 -2.15 15.19 5.69
CA ALA A 141 -1.18 14.58 4.79
C ALA A 141 -0.31 15.61 4.04
N GLY A 142 -0.86 16.79 3.72
CA GLY A 142 -0.18 17.83 2.94
C GLY A 142 0.65 18.81 3.75
N SER A 143 0.34 18.99 5.04
CA SER A 143 0.98 19.99 5.90
C SER A 143 1.58 19.36 7.17
N LEU A 144 0.75 18.74 8.01
CA LEU A 144 1.18 18.22 9.31
C LEU A 144 2.22 17.11 9.21
N MET A 145 1.99 16.09 8.37
CA MET A 145 2.91 14.95 8.24
C MET A 145 4.31 15.36 7.74
N PRO A 146 4.45 16.23 6.71
CA PRO A 146 5.76 16.79 6.35
C PRO A 146 6.48 17.52 7.49
N GLU A 147 5.78 18.32 8.30
CA GLU A 147 6.39 19.00 9.46
C GLU A 147 6.88 18.02 10.53
N LEU A 148 6.10 16.96 10.78
CA LEU A 148 6.46 15.89 11.71
C LEU A 148 7.67 15.08 11.20
N LEU A 149 7.81 14.89 9.88
CA LEU A 149 9.01 14.26 9.31
C LEU A 149 10.27 15.05 9.59
N VAL A 150 10.23 16.38 9.42
CA VAL A 150 11.38 17.25 9.73
C VAL A 150 11.74 17.14 11.22
N THR A 151 10.74 17.17 12.09
CA THR A 151 10.95 17.03 13.54
C THR A 151 11.57 15.67 13.89
N MET A 152 11.09 14.60 13.26
CA MET A 152 11.62 13.24 13.44
C MET A 152 13.05 13.12 12.91
N GLU A 153 13.36 13.69 11.74
CA GLU A 153 14.70 13.70 11.15
C GLU A 153 15.72 14.37 12.09
N GLU A 154 15.36 15.53 12.65
CA GLU A 154 16.19 16.23 13.62
C GLU A 154 16.43 15.38 14.87
N GLY A 155 15.40 14.67 15.35
CA GLY A 155 15.51 13.73 16.47
C GLY A 155 16.45 12.57 16.17
N VAL A 156 16.32 11.96 14.99
CA VAL A 156 17.20 10.88 14.52
C VAL A 156 18.65 11.36 14.40
N GLY A 157 18.87 12.52 13.80
CA GLY A 157 20.20 13.11 13.64
C GLY A 157 20.87 13.49 14.97
N ALA A 158 20.09 13.91 15.95
CA ALA A 158 20.58 14.25 17.29
C ALA A 158 20.71 13.04 18.23
N GLY A 159 20.15 11.87 17.88
CA GLY A 159 20.00 10.75 18.79
C GLY A 159 19.05 11.04 19.96
N ASP A 160 18.08 11.92 19.74
CA ASP A 160 17.12 12.37 20.75
C ASP A 160 15.89 11.47 20.75
N ALA A 161 15.90 10.47 21.63
CA ALA A 161 14.81 9.51 21.77
C ALA A 161 13.47 10.16 22.15
N GLN A 162 13.48 11.24 22.94
CA GLN A 162 12.26 11.93 23.34
C GLN A 162 11.64 12.64 22.15
N LYS A 163 12.45 13.36 21.37
CA LYS A 163 11.98 14.05 20.16
C LYS A 163 11.45 13.08 19.11
N ILE A 164 12.12 11.94 18.92
CA ILE A 164 11.62 10.86 18.04
C ILE A 164 10.29 10.34 18.56
N GLN A 165 10.17 10.08 19.87
CA GLN A 165 8.93 9.60 20.47
C GLN A 165 7.76 10.56 20.21
N GLU A 166 7.92 11.84 20.57
CA GLU A 166 6.86 12.85 20.44
C GLU A 166 6.40 13.04 18.98
N ALA A 167 7.34 13.06 18.02
CA ALA A 167 7.01 13.14 16.60
C ALA A 167 6.33 11.86 16.09
N THR A 168 6.76 10.69 16.56
CA THR A 168 6.18 9.39 16.18
C THR A 168 4.76 9.22 16.70
N GLU A 169 4.48 9.65 17.94
CA GLU A 169 3.14 9.63 18.54
C GLU A 169 2.16 10.51 17.74
N GLN A 170 2.56 11.74 17.43
CA GLN A 170 1.73 12.66 16.62
C GLN A 170 1.51 12.14 15.19
N MET A 171 2.55 11.56 14.57
CA MET A 171 2.43 10.96 13.24
C MET A 171 1.49 9.75 13.25
N LEU A 172 1.54 8.94 14.32
CA LEU A 172 0.66 7.79 14.48
C LEU A 172 -0.79 8.23 14.60
N ASP A 173 -1.08 9.23 15.45
CA ASP A 173 -2.42 9.78 15.62
C ASP A 173 -2.97 10.37 14.30
N ALA A 174 -2.15 11.12 13.56
CA ALA A 174 -2.51 11.63 12.24
C ALA A 174 -2.78 10.49 11.25
N SER A 175 -1.92 9.46 11.25
CA SER A 175 -2.05 8.30 10.36
C SER A 175 -3.34 7.53 10.63
N GLU A 176 -3.67 7.29 11.90
CA GLU A 176 -4.92 6.66 12.27
C GLU A 176 -6.12 7.54 11.89
N THR A 177 -6.04 8.85 12.13
CA THR A 177 -7.13 9.79 11.82
C THR A 177 -7.52 9.76 10.36
N ILE A 178 -6.56 9.60 9.45
CA ILE A 178 -6.79 9.59 7.99
C ILE A 178 -6.83 8.16 7.41
N GLY A 179 -6.79 7.12 8.24
CA GLY A 179 -6.82 5.74 7.75
C GLY A 179 -5.55 5.27 7.03
N ALA A 180 -4.40 5.93 7.24
CA ALA A 180 -3.10 5.55 6.70
C ALA A 180 -2.51 4.34 7.47
N PHE A 181 -3.15 3.18 7.34
CA PHE A 181 -2.85 1.95 8.09
C PHE A 181 -1.38 1.50 7.98
N HIS A 182 -0.79 1.55 6.78
CA HIS A 182 0.57 1.06 6.58
C HIS A 182 1.57 1.96 7.31
N LEU A 183 1.43 3.28 7.17
CA LEU A 183 2.22 4.26 7.90
C LEU A 183 2.09 4.07 9.41
N ALA A 184 0.87 3.94 9.93
CA ALA A 184 0.63 3.65 11.34
C ALA A 184 1.38 2.38 11.81
N SER A 185 1.37 1.32 10.99
CA SER A 185 2.07 0.07 11.29
C SER A 185 3.61 0.22 11.28
N LEU A 186 4.17 1.03 10.38
CA LEU A 186 5.61 1.31 10.30
C LEU A 186 6.11 2.12 11.51
N LEU A 187 5.26 2.95 12.10
CA LEU A 187 5.60 3.80 13.25
C LEU A 187 5.68 3.01 14.57
N GLN A 188 4.93 1.90 14.71
CA GLN A 188 4.84 1.14 15.96
C GLN A 188 6.21 0.63 16.49
N PRO A 189 7.09 0.03 15.68
CA PRO A 189 8.41 -0.40 16.15
C PRO A 189 9.30 0.77 16.58
N LEU A 190 9.24 1.91 15.87
CA LEU A 190 10.00 3.10 16.19
C LEU A 190 9.52 3.69 17.53
N LEU A 191 8.20 3.81 17.70
CA LEU A 191 7.59 4.32 18.92
C LEU A 191 8.02 3.49 20.14
N LYS A 192 7.92 2.16 20.05
CA LYS A 192 8.29 1.26 21.14
C LYS A 192 9.76 1.39 21.55
N LYS A 193 10.67 1.60 20.58
CA LYS A 193 12.09 1.80 20.86
C LYS A 193 12.35 3.16 21.50
N ALA A 194 11.76 4.22 20.94
CA ALA A 194 11.90 5.57 21.46
C ALA A 194 11.37 5.68 22.90
N GLN A 195 10.24 5.03 23.22
CA GLN A 195 9.68 4.91 24.58
C GLN A 195 10.63 4.21 25.57
N SER A 196 11.52 3.34 25.09
CA SER A 196 12.56 2.70 25.91
C SER A 196 13.84 3.54 26.04
N GLY A 197 13.86 4.73 25.44
CA GLY A 197 15.04 5.61 25.38
C GLY A 197 16.08 5.19 24.33
N SER A 198 15.76 4.23 23.45
CA SER A 198 16.67 3.72 22.42
C SER A 198 16.33 4.33 21.06
N VAL A 199 17.37 4.73 20.32
CA VAL A 199 17.31 5.19 18.93
C VAL A 199 17.86 4.15 17.95
N ASP A 200 18.11 2.92 18.42
CA ASP A 200 18.76 1.89 17.62
C ASP A 200 17.90 1.49 16.43
N GLY A 201 18.46 1.59 15.22
CA GLY A 201 17.75 1.30 13.98
C GLY A 201 16.72 2.35 13.58
N ALA A 202 16.72 3.53 14.22
CA ALA A 202 15.78 4.60 13.90
C ALA A 202 16.02 5.18 12.50
N VAL A 203 17.26 5.17 12.01
CA VAL A 203 17.61 5.67 10.66
C VAL A 203 16.93 4.84 9.58
N GLU A 204 16.98 3.51 9.68
CA GLU A 204 16.36 2.60 8.71
C GLU A 204 14.84 2.74 8.73
N VAL A 205 14.23 2.78 9.92
CA VAL A 205 12.77 2.94 10.03
C VAL A 205 12.33 4.33 9.54
N PHE A 206 13.09 5.38 9.84
CA PHE A 206 12.80 6.73 9.37
C PHE A 206 12.80 6.84 7.85
N ALA A 207 13.71 6.15 7.16
CA ALA A 207 13.72 6.11 5.69
C ALA A 207 12.43 5.47 5.14
N GLU A 208 11.95 4.38 5.76
CA GLU A 208 10.69 3.73 5.36
C GLU A 208 9.47 4.62 5.65
N VAL A 209 9.44 5.27 6.82
CA VAL A 209 8.39 6.23 7.20
C VAL A 209 8.36 7.42 6.23
N THR A 210 9.53 7.95 5.83
CA THR A 210 9.63 9.06 4.88
C THR A 210 9.06 8.69 3.52
N GLU A 211 9.42 7.50 3.01
CA GLU A 211 8.86 7.00 1.75
C GLU A 211 7.34 6.85 1.84
N GLU A 212 6.85 6.30 2.94
CA GLU A 212 5.42 6.04 3.12
C GLU A 212 4.59 7.32 3.32
N VAL A 213 5.10 8.30 4.06
CA VAL A 213 4.48 9.64 4.14
C VAL A 213 4.37 10.25 2.74
N GLY A 214 5.41 10.14 1.90
CA GLY A 214 5.35 10.63 0.52
C GLY A 214 4.20 10.01 -0.30
N LYS A 215 3.95 8.71 -0.14
CA LYS A 215 2.83 8.01 -0.78
C LYS A 215 1.48 8.46 -0.23
N VAL A 216 1.36 8.59 1.10
CA VAL A 216 0.14 9.06 1.77
C VAL A 216 -0.20 10.48 1.35
N SER A 217 0.78 11.39 1.32
CA SER A 217 0.62 12.77 0.83
C SER A 217 0.16 12.78 -0.62
N THR A 218 0.81 11.99 -1.49
CA THR A 218 0.43 11.89 -2.91
C THR A 218 -1.01 11.39 -3.07
N PHE A 219 -1.38 10.34 -2.32
CA PHE A 219 -2.74 9.80 -2.33
C PHE A 219 -3.77 10.88 -2.00
N TRP A 220 -3.62 11.58 -0.86
CA TRP A 220 -4.59 12.56 -0.42
C TRP A 220 -4.63 13.82 -1.28
N VAL A 221 -3.51 14.24 -1.86
CA VAL A 221 -3.48 15.34 -2.84
C VAL A 221 -4.31 14.99 -4.10
N ASN A 222 -4.29 13.73 -4.51
CA ASN A 222 -4.96 13.27 -5.72
C ASN A 222 -6.46 12.95 -5.53
N VAL A 223 -6.97 12.92 -4.30
CA VAL A 223 -8.41 12.72 -4.03
C VAL A 223 -9.19 13.90 -4.60
N GLU A 224 -10.20 13.64 -5.44
CA GLU A 224 -11.11 14.69 -5.91
C GLU A 224 -12.02 15.18 -4.77
N ASN A 225 -12.25 16.50 -4.70
CA ASN A 225 -13.26 17.07 -3.82
C ASN A 225 -14.49 17.38 -4.68
N ASP A 226 -15.62 16.71 -4.42
CA ASP A 226 -16.91 16.98 -5.08
C ASP A 226 -17.47 18.39 -4.80
N GLU A 227 -16.78 19.25 -4.03
CA GLU A 227 -17.26 20.56 -3.59
C GLU A 227 -16.74 21.77 -4.40
N GLU A 228 -15.98 21.58 -5.49
CA GLU A 228 -15.42 22.72 -6.27
C GLU A 228 -16.17 23.08 -7.57
N ASP A 229 -17.28 22.42 -7.93
CA ASP A 229 -17.98 22.65 -9.22
C ASP A 229 -19.42 23.22 -9.13
N ASP A 230 -19.72 24.02 -8.08
CA ASP A 230 -21.03 24.70 -7.93
C ASP A 230 -20.96 26.24 -8.06
N ASP A 231 -19.94 26.78 -8.74
CA ASP A 231 -19.86 28.21 -9.11
C ASP A 231 -19.72 28.41 -10.65
N GLU A 232 -20.83 28.25 -11.40
CA GLU A 232 -21.06 28.89 -12.71
C GLU A 232 -22.37 29.70 -12.77
#